data_AF-A0A9R1PFT4-F1
#
_entry.id   AF-A0A9R1PFT4-F1
#
_cell.length_a   1.000
_cell.length_b   1.000
_cell.length_c   1.000
_cell.angle_alpha   90.00
_cell.angle_beta   90.00
_cell.angle_gamma   90.00
#
_symmetry.space_group_name_H-M   'P 1'
#
loop_
_entity.id
_entity.type
_entity.pdbx_description
1 polymer ?
#
loop_
_entity_poly.entity_id
_entity_poly.type
_entity_poly.pdbx_seq_one_letter_code
_entity_poly.pdbx_strand_id
1 'polypeptide(L)'
;MRHRFPELGVNHTHCKEMTWLQSVPHVYLGSGATTEDILNRTDPVDATSSKATSDYVRHAIARDVWEEIFATWLARPDAGLMILDPYGGNMARVPEAATPFPHRAGVLYNIQYMNFWTAAGDGAAQTAWVRDVYAFMEPHVSKNPREAYVNYRDLDLGENVVVGNVTSYEAGKIWGEKYYKGNFMRLAMAKLQIDPDDYFRNEQSIPPLDADEQRLITRNVAPRGYADPISLNHFYIFGSVGICLVYIRRKYGLKS
;
A
#
# COMPACT_ATOMS: atom_id res chain seq x y z
N MET A 1 7.00 -5.21 24.99
CA MET A 1 5.65 -4.66 25.27
C MET A 1 5.62 -3.91 26.58
N ARG A 2 5.76 -4.56 27.76
CA ARG A 2 5.66 -3.90 29.08
C ARG A 2 6.47 -2.61 29.31
N HIS A 3 7.63 -2.44 28.66
CA HIS A 3 8.45 -1.23 28.81
C HIS A 3 8.29 -0.19 27.69
N ARG A 4 7.72 -0.57 26.53
CA ARG A 4 7.64 0.31 25.36
C ARG A 4 6.21 0.70 24.98
N PHE A 5 5.23 -0.10 25.40
CA PHE A 5 3.82 0.14 25.19
C PHE A 5 3.01 -0.52 26.32
N PRO A 6 3.18 -0.08 27.59
CA PRO A 6 2.46 -0.64 28.74
C PRO A 6 0.94 -0.45 28.66
N GLU A 7 0.47 0.59 27.98
CA GLU A 7 -0.94 0.96 27.84
C GLU A 7 -1.79 -0.13 27.17
N LEU A 8 -1.16 -0.96 26.31
CA LEU A 8 -1.83 -2.09 25.66
C LEU A 8 -2.18 -3.24 26.64
N GLY A 9 -1.60 -3.25 27.84
CA GLY A 9 -1.94 -4.24 28.88
C GLY A 9 -1.60 -5.70 28.56
N VAL A 10 -0.74 -5.95 27.56
CA VAL A 10 -0.38 -7.33 27.14
C VAL A 10 0.38 -8.06 28.23
N ASN A 11 -0.06 -9.28 28.54
CA ASN A 11 0.63 -10.20 29.44
C ASN A 11 0.86 -11.57 28.75
N HIS A 12 1.59 -12.46 29.41
CA HIS A 12 2.00 -13.74 28.82
C HIS A 12 0.83 -14.65 28.42
N THR A 13 -0.32 -14.57 29.10
CA THR A 13 -1.50 -15.39 28.75
C THR A 13 -2.15 -14.95 27.43
N HIS A 14 -1.82 -13.76 26.93
CA HIS A 14 -2.24 -13.29 25.60
C HIS A 14 -1.26 -13.69 24.49
N CYS A 15 -0.11 -14.29 24.83
CA CYS A 15 0.91 -14.66 23.88
C CYS A 15 0.87 -16.17 23.61
N LYS A 16 0.99 -16.54 22.34
CA LYS A 16 1.12 -17.94 21.90
C LYS A 16 2.44 -18.11 21.16
N GLU A 17 3.38 -18.83 21.75
CA GLU A 17 4.63 -19.19 21.06
C GLU A 17 4.34 -20.24 19.98
N MET A 18 4.90 -20.03 18.79
CA MET A 18 4.76 -20.92 17.64
C MET A 18 5.91 -20.70 16.65
N THR A 19 6.09 -21.62 15.71
CA THR A 19 7.05 -21.43 14.61
C THR A 19 6.60 -20.35 13.64
N TRP A 20 7.51 -19.83 12.82
CA TRP A 20 7.16 -18.87 11.77
C TRP A 20 6.09 -19.44 10.82
N LEU A 21 6.22 -20.70 10.40
CA LEU A 21 5.27 -21.34 9.49
C LEU A 21 3.87 -21.46 10.12
N GLN A 22 3.78 -21.76 11.42
CA GLN A 22 2.50 -21.80 12.13
C GLN A 22 1.88 -20.42 12.30
N SER A 23 2.69 -19.35 12.39
CA SER A 23 2.19 -17.99 12.56
C SER A 23 1.45 -17.45 11.32
N VAL A 24 1.80 -17.92 10.12
CA VAL A 24 1.20 -17.47 8.85
C VAL A 24 -0.32 -17.75 8.80
N PRO A 25 -0.79 -19.01 8.89
CA PRO A 25 -2.22 -19.31 8.93
C PRO A 25 -2.88 -18.80 10.20
N HIS A 26 -2.16 -18.75 11.34
CA HIS A 26 -2.71 -18.22 12.58
C HIS A 26 -3.15 -16.76 12.47
N VAL A 27 -2.34 -15.92 11.82
CA VAL A 27 -2.63 -14.49 11.63
C VAL A 27 -3.73 -14.28 10.59
N TYR A 28 -3.71 -15.04 9.49
CA TYR A 28 -4.61 -14.80 8.36
C TYR A 28 -5.95 -15.54 8.45
N LEU A 29 -5.92 -16.81 8.86
CA LEU A 29 -7.09 -17.71 8.91
C LEU A 29 -7.63 -17.89 10.34
N GLY A 30 -6.90 -17.43 11.35
CA GLY A 30 -7.31 -17.46 12.75
C GLY A 30 -6.70 -18.60 13.57
N SER A 31 -7.02 -18.63 14.87
CA SER A 31 -6.25 -19.38 15.86
C SER A 31 -6.33 -20.92 15.76
N GLY A 32 -7.34 -21.43 15.04
CA GLY A 32 -7.56 -22.86 14.80
C GLY A 32 -6.95 -23.39 13.51
N ALA A 33 -6.38 -22.52 12.67
CA ALA A 33 -5.83 -22.91 11.39
C ALA A 33 -4.51 -23.68 11.52
N THR A 34 -4.30 -24.60 10.58
CA THR A 34 -3.14 -25.47 10.43
C THR A 34 -2.22 -24.99 9.31
N THR A 35 -1.03 -25.58 9.23
CA THR A 35 -0.07 -25.26 8.18
C THR A 35 -0.51 -25.76 6.80
N GLU A 36 -1.35 -26.78 6.76
CA GLU A 36 -1.90 -27.38 5.54
C GLU A 36 -2.97 -26.49 4.92
N ASP A 37 -3.68 -25.69 5.72
CA ASP A 37 -4.75 -24.81 5.24
C ASP A 37 -4.25 -23.76 4.23
N ILE A 38 -2.97 -23.37 4.28
CA ILE A 38 -2.37 -22.43 3.32
C ILE A 38 -2.20 -23.04 1.91
N LEU A 39 -2.37 -24.35 1.76
CA LEU A 39 -2.34 -25.04 0.48
C LEU A 39 -3.69 -24.96 -0.25
N ASN A 40 -4.77 -24.62 0.47
CA ASN A 40 -6.08 -24.49 -0.13
C ASN A 40 -6.12 -23.27 -1.06
N ARG A 41 -6.42 -23.49 -2.34
CA ARG A 41 -6.56 -22.46 -3.37
C ARG A 41 -8.02 -22.19 -3.76
N THR A 42 -8.95 -22.84 -3.07
CA THR A 42 -10.38 -22.64 -3.25
C THR A 42 -10.79 -21.49 -2.35
N ASP A 43 -10.78 -20.29 -2.91
CA ASP A 43 -11.33 -19.11 -2.27
C ASP A 43 -12.78 -18.96 -2.75
N PRO A 44 -13.77 -18.77 -1.86
CA PRO A 44 -15.12 -18.39 -2.25
C PRO A 44 -15.16 -16.94 -2.79
N VAL A 45 -14.26 -16.57 -3.71
CA VAL A 45 -14.15 -15.25 -4.35
C VAL A 45 -15.49 -14.81 -4.93
N ASP A 46 -16.31 -15.76 -5.36
CA ASP A 46 -17.64 -15.52 -5.91
C ASP A 46 -18.71 -15.14 -4.86
N ALA A 47 -18.40 -15.22 -3.56
CA ALA A 47 -19.37 -14.94 -2.49
C ALA A 47 -19.31 -13.50 -1.96
N THR A 48 -18.17 -12.81 -2.11
CA THR A 48 -17.93 -11.51 -1.48
C THR A 48 -17.22 -10.54 -2.40
N SER A 49 -17.81 -9.36 -2.59
CA SER A 49 -17.22 -8.21 -3.26
C SER A 49 -16.65 -7.24 -2.22
N SER A 50 -15.73 -6.37 -2.65
CA SER A 50 -15.11 -5.40 -1.75
C SER A 50 -14.76 -4.08 -2.44
N LYS A 51 -14.64 -3.03 -1.63
CA LYS A 51 -14.04 -1.74 -1.98
C LYS A 51 -12.93 -1.47 -0.97
N ALA A 52 -11.77 -1.07 -1.46
CA ALA A 52 -10.64 -0.70 -0.63
C ALA A 52 -9.98 0.58 -1.15
N THR A 53 -9.32 1.30 -0.24
CA THR A 53 -8.35 2.35 -0.55
C THR A 53 -7.33 2.43 0.58
N SER A 54 -6.32 3.30 0.45
CA SER A 54 -5.27 3.43 1.47
C SER A 54 -4.71 4.82 1.61
N ASP A 55 -4.12 5.08 2.78
CA ASP A 55 -3.37 6.28 3.11
C ASP A 55 -2.05 5.93 3.79
N TYR A 56 -1.13 6.90 3.79
CA TYR A 56 0.04 6.88 4.65
C TYR A 56 -0.01 8.00 5.68
N VAL A 57 0.31 7.67 6.93
CA VAL A 57 0.40 8.63 8.02
C VAL A 57 1.86 8.97 8.29
N ARG A 58 2.18 10.26 8.28
CA ARG A 58 3.54 10.79 8.56
C ARG A 58 3.63 11.57 9.88
N HIS A 59 2.50 12.02 10.41
CA HIS A 59 2.40 12.70 11.70
C HIS A 59 1.29 12.06 12.52
N ALA A 60 1.45 12.00 13.84
CA ALA A 60 0.44 11.39 14.70
C ALA A 60 -0.91 12.10 14.52
N ILE A 61 -1.94 11.31 14.24
CA ILE A 61 -3.33 11.78 14.22
C ILE A 61 -3.74 12.17 15.64
N ALA A 62 -4.41 13.32 15.78
CA ALA A 62 -4.80 13.85 17.06
C ALA A 62 -5.84 12.96 17.78
N ARG A 63 -5.89 13.06 19.11
CA ARG A 63 -6.71 12.18 19.95
C ARG A 63 -8.21 12.35 19.69
N ASP A 64 -8.66 13.59 19.57
CA ASP A 64 -10.03 13.98 19.26
C ASP A 64 -10.47 13.43 17.89
N VAL A 65 -9.59 13.43 16.89
CA VAL A 65 -9.85 12.80 15.59
C VAL A 65 -10.04 11.29 15.74
N TRP A 66 -9.22 10.62 16.56
CA TRP A 66 -9.42 9.19 16.85
C TRP A 66 -10.74 8.92 17.59
N GLU A 67 -11.11 9.78 18.55
CA GLU A 67 -12.39 9.69 19.26
C GLU A 67 -13.56 9.78 18.25
N GLU A 68 -13.48 10.67 17.27
CA GLU A 68 -14.48 10.77 16.18
C GLU A 68 -14.47 9.54 15.26
N ILE A 69 -13.31 9.02 14.87
CA ILE A 69 -13.19 7.78 14.08
C ILE A 69 -13.95 6.64 14.76
N PHE A 70 -13.73 6.42 16.06
CA PHE A 70 -14.42 5.37 16.80
C PHE A 70 -15.91 5.66 16.98
N ALA A 71 -16.28 6.88 17.35
CA ALA A 71 -17.67 7.22 17.70
C ALA A 71 -18.59 7.39 16.47
N THR A 72 -18.05 7.82 15.33
CA THR A 72 -18.83 8.21 14.15
C THR A 72 -18.64 7.26 12.97
N TRP A 73 -17.41 6.79 12.71
CA TRP A 73 -17.12 6.04 11.48
C TRP A 73 -17.17 4.52 11.70
N LEU A 74 -16.55 4.04 12.78
CA LEU A 74 -16.47 2.62 13.11
C LEU A 74 -17.68 2.11 13.92
N ALA A 75 -18.50 3.00 14.46
CA ALA A 75 -19.72 2.63 15.19
C ALA A 75 -20.96 2.48 14.29
N ARG A 76 -20.86 2.81 13.00
CA ARG A 76 -22.01 2.73 12.08
C ARG A 76 -22.41 1.28 11.78
N PRO A 77 -23.70 1.00 11.54
CA PRO A 77 -24.14 -0.34 11.13
C PRO A 77 -23.50 -0.86 9.84
N ASP A 78 -23.14 0.05 8.92
CA ASP A 78 -22.50 -0.22 7.63
C ASP A 78 -20.97 -0.04 7.66
N ALA A 79 -20.39 0.09 8.86
CA ALA A 79 -18.95 0.34 9.01
C ALA A 79 -18.11 -0.77 8.40
N GLY A 80 -17.08 -0.37 7.65
CA GLY A 80 -16.04 -1.26 7.19
C GLY A 80 -14.92 -1.41 8.22
N LEU A 81 -13.77 -1.84 7.73
CA LEU A 81 -12.55 -2.06 8.50
C LEU A 81 -11.52 -0.96 8.22
N MET A 82 -10.78 -0.60 9.27
CA MET A 82 -9.55 0.16 9.18
C MET A 82 -8.40 -0.70 9.71
N ILE A 83 -7.43 -1.01 8.85
CA ILE A 83 -6.23 -1.80 9.19
C ILE A 83 -5.03 -0.88 9.21
N LEU A 84 -4.26 -0.92 10.30
CA LEU A 84 -3.08 -0.07 10.49
C LEU A 84 -1.82 -0.93 10.54
N ASP A 85 -0.97 -0.82 9.51
CA ASP A 85 0.30 -1.53 9.44
C ASP A 85 1.45 -0.61 9.85
N PRO A 86 2.19 -0.90 10.95
CA PRO A 86 3.27 -0.04 11.41
C PRO A 86 4.47 -0.05 10.46
N TYR A 87 4.99 1.14 10.16
CA TYR A 87 6.20 1.35 9.36
C TYR A 87 7.40 1.64 10.28
N GLY A 88 8.56 1.95 9.67
CA GLY A 88 9.82 2.13 10.38
C GLY A 88 10.75 0.91 10.22
N GLY A 89 11.63 0.69 11.19
CA GLY A 89 12.56 -0.45 11.17
C GLY A 89 13.38 -0.51 9.88
N ASN A 90 13.37 -1.67 9.20
CA ASN A 90 14.09 -1.85 7.93
C ASN A 90 13.46 -1.07 6.78
N MET A 91 12.14 -0.83 6.78
CA MET A 91 11.48 -0.06 5.72
C MET A 91 12.01 1.37 5.65
N ALA A 92 12.32 1.99 6.79
CA ALA A 92 12.88 3.33 6.85
C ALA A 92 14.37 3.41 6.45
N ARG A 93 15.07 2.28 6.33
CA ARG A 93 16.49 2.25 5.94
C ARG A 93 16.69 2.21 4.43
N VAL A 94 15.68 1.78 3.67
CA VAL A 94 15.74 1.68 2.22
C VAL A 94 15.46 3.07 1.61
N PRO A 95 16.31 3.60 0.71
CA PRO A 95 16.02 4.87 0.03
C PRO A 95 14.72 4.82 -0.79
N GLU A 96 13.96 5.92 -0.84
CA GLU A 96 12.68 5.99 -1.58
C GLU A 96 12.83 5.63 -3.06
N ALA A 97 13.97 5.96 -3.68
CA ALA A 97 14.25 5.70 -5.09
C ALA A 97 14.90 4.33 -5.37
N ALA A 98 15.15 3.50 -4.35
CA ALA A 98 15.80 2.19 -4.52
C ALA A 98 14.93 1.19 -5.28
N THR A 99 13.61 1.35 -5.21
CA THR A 99 12.59 0.53 -5.87
C THR A 99 11.44 1.43 -6.33
N PRO A 100 10.53 0.96 -7.21
CA PRO A 100 9.32 1.72 -7.57
C PRO A 100 8.52 2.19 -6.34
N PHE A 101 8.41 1.35 -5.31
CA PHE A 101 7.70 1.64 -4.07
C PHE A 101 8.44 2.71 -3.21
N PRO A 102 7.85 3.90 -3.01
CA PRO A 102 8.55 5.05 -2.45
C PRO A 102 8.29 5.28 -0.95
N HIS A 103 7.31 4.61 -0.33
CA HIS A 103 6.85 4.92 1.02
C HIS A 103 7.79 4.35 2.09
N ARG A 104 8.87 5.08 2.40
CA ARG A 104 9.99 4.61 3.25
C ARG A 104 10.11 5.43 4.54
N ALA A 105 11.23 6.14 4.71
CA ALA A 105 11.52 6.92 5.91
C ALA A 105 10.45 8.00 6.17
N GLY A 106 10.15 8.24 7.45
CA GLY A 106 9.17 9.23 7.88
C GLY A 106 7.70 8.79 7.78
N VAL A 107 7.42 7.57 7.30
CA VAL A 107 6.08 6.96 7.39
C VAL A 107 5.95 6.30 8.76
N LEU A 108 4.88 6.63 9.50
CA LEU A 108 4.53 6.02 10.78
C LEU A 108 3.80 4.69 10.58
N TYR A 109 2.79 4.68 9.71
CA TYR A 109 2.01 3.50 9.34
C TYR A 109 1.25 3.73 8.03
N ASN A 110 0.87 2.63 7.37
CA ASN A 110 -0.14 2.61 6.31
C ASN A 110 -1.51 2.38 6.95
N ILE A 111 -2.55 3.00 6.40
CA ILE A 111 -3.94 2.69 6.72
C ILE A 111 -4.58 2.09 5.48
N GLN A 112 -5.24 0.95 5.64
CA GLN A 112 -6.14 0.39 4.64
C GLN A 112 -7.59 0.56 5.13
N TYR A 113 -8.44 1.16 4.30
CA TYR A 113 -9.88 1.21 4.53
C TYR A 113 -10.52 0.19 3.61
N MET A 114 -11.34 -0.70 4.13
CA MET A 114 -12.02 -1.72 3.34
C MET A 114 -13.44 -1.92 3.79
N ASN A 115 -14.32 -2.24 2.84
CA ASN A 115 -15.66 -2.70 3.16
C ASN A 115 -16.08 -3.82 2.21
N PHE A 116 -16.94 -4.72 2.67
CA PHE A 116 -17.30 -5.96 2.01
C PHE A 116 -18.81 -6.10 1.92
N TRP A 117 -19.27 -6.73 0.84
CA TRP A 117 -20.68 -7.07 0.66
C TRP A 117 -20.80 -8.39 -0.07
N THR A 118 -21.98 -8.99 -0.01
CA THR A 118 -22.26 -10.23 -0.76
C THR A 118 -22.29 -9.93 -2.25
N ALA A 119 -21.86 -10.87 -3.10
CA ALA A 119 -21.83 -10.66 -4.55
C ALA A 119 -23.21 -10.37 -5.18
N ALA A 120 -24.30 -10.68 -4.47
CA ALA A 120 -25.66 -10.34 -4.90
C ALA A 120 -26.05 -8.87 -4.64
N GLY A 121 -25.32 -8.15 -3.79
CA GLY A 121 -25.54 -6.74 -3.48
C GLY A 121 -24.79 -5.80 -4.42
N ASP A 122 -25.24 -4.56 -4.54
CA ASP A 122 -24.61 -3.52 -5.37
C ASP A 122 -23.41 -2.82 -4.69
N GLY A 123 -23.22 -3.03 -3.38
CA GLY A 123 -22.13 -2.44 -2.61
C GLY A 123 -22.19 -0.93 -2.45
N ALA A 124 -23.33 -0.30 -2.72
CA ALA A 124 -23.43 1.16 -2.78
C ALA A 124 -23.12 1.80 -1.41
N ALA A 125 -23.70 1.27 -0.33
CA ALA A 125 -23.46 1.77 1.03
C ALA A 125 -22.00 1.56 1.48
N GLN A 126 -21.44 0.38 1.17
CA GLN A 126 -20.06 0.03 1.51
C GLN A 126 -19.05 0.89 0.78
N THR A 127 -19.30 1.14 -0.50
CA THR A 127 -18.48 2.02 -1.34
C THR A 127 -18.57 3.47 -0.85
N ALA A 128 -19.78 3.94 -0.53
CA ALA A 128 -19.98 5.27 0.05
C ALA A 128 -19.22 5.41 1.37
N TRP A 129 -19.32 4.44 2.27
CA TRP A 129 -18.59 4.45 3.54
C TRP A 129 -17.07 4.58 3.34
N VAL A 130 -16.47 3.81 2.42
CA VAL A 130 -15.03 3.90 2.13
C VAL A 130 -14.65 5.27 1.59
N ARG A 131 -15.45 5.83 0.67
CA ARG A 131 -15.20 7.16 0.10
C ARG A 131 -15.34 8.27 1.14
N ASP A 132 -16.35 8.18 1.99
CA ASP A 132 -16.65 9.19 3.01
C ASP A 132 -15.57 9.20 4.11
N VAL A 133 -15.14 8.03 4.61
CA VAL A 133 -14.05 7.96 5.59
C VAL A 133 -12.72 8.39 4.97
N TYR A 134 -12.47 8.04 3.70
CA TYR A 134 -11.28 8.52 2.98
C TYR A 134 -11.30 10.04 2.81
N ALA A 135 -12.44 10.65 2.49
CA ALA A 135 -12.58 12.11 2.43
C ALA A 135 -12.33 12.75 3.81
N PHE A 136 -12.93 12.20 4.87
CA PHE A 136 -12.72 12.65 6.24
C PHE A 136 -11.24 12.62 6.67
N MET A 137 -10.49 11.59 6.25
CA MET A 137 -9.09 11.41 6.64
C MET A 137 -8.10 12.33 5.92
N GLU A 138 -8.50 13.02 4.84
CA GLU A 138 -7.63 13.86 4.00
C GLU A 138 -6.72 14.84 4.77
N PRO A 139 -7.22 15.65 5.75
CA PRO A 139 -6.36 16.60 6.47
C PRO A 139 -5.41 15.93 7.48
N HIS A 140 -5.58 14.64 7.77
CA HIS A 140 -4.88 13.92 8.84
C HIS A 140 -3.77 12.98 8.35
N VAL A 141 -3.67 12.80 7.03
CA VAL A 141 -2.76 11.86 6.38
C VAL A 141 -1.71 12.59 5.54
N SER A 142 -0.89 11.85 4.80
CA SER A 142 0.08 12.43 3.86
C SER A 142 -0.59 13.36 2.84
N LYS A 143 0.14 14.38 2.41
CA LYS A 143 -0.31 15.37 1.43
C LYS A 143 0.85 15.79 0.54
N ASN A 144 0.54 16.23 -0.67
CA ASN A 144 1.49 16.67 -1.69
C ASN A 144 2.60 15.65 -2.03
N PRO A 145 2.25 14.49 -2.62
CA PRO A 145 0.90 14.00 -2.91
C PRO A 145 0.25 13.31 -1.70
N ARG A 146 -1.06 13.08 -1.76
CA ARG A 146 -1.73 12.14 -0.84
C ARG A 146 -1.37 10.73 -1.27
N GLU A 147 -0.48 10.10 -0.51
CA GLU A 147 0.18 8.84 -0.85
C GLU A 147 -0.79 7.66 -0.74
N ALA A 148 -0.71 6.72 -1.69
CA ALA A 148 -1.53 5.52 -1.75
C ALA A 148 -0.67 4.31 -2.13
N TYR A 149 -1.14 3.09 -1.87
CA TYR A 149 -0.39 1.87 -2.20
C TYR A 149 -0.96 1.13 -3.42
N VAL A 150 -0.14 0.91 -4.44
CA VAL A 150 -0.57 0.36 -5.74
C VAL A 150 -1.25 -1.02 -5.66
N ASN A 151 -0.85 -1.88 -4.71
CA ASN A 151 -1.48 -3.20 -4.57
C ASN A 151 -2.89 -3.13 -3.95
N TYR A 152 -3.31 -1.95 -3.46
CA TYR A 152 -4.68 -1.63 -3.11
C TYR A 152 -5.24 -0.68 -4.16
N ARG A 153 -5.32 -1.19 -5.40
CA ARG A 153 -5.67 -0.41 -6.59
C ARG A 153 -7.02 0.27 -6.40
N ASP A 154 -7.02 1.60 -6.55
CA ASP A 154 -8.19 2.44 -6.40
C ASP A 154 -8.38 3.35 -7.61
N LEU A 155 -9.39 3.06 -8.43
CA LEU A 155 -9.72 3.85 -9.63
C LEU A 155 -10.28 5.24 -9.27
N ASP A 156 -10.75 5.46 -8.04
CA ASP A 156 -11.20 6.79 -7.60
C ASP A 156 -10.04 7.80 -7.53
N LEU A 157 -8.78 7.33 -7.54
CA LEU A 157 -7.60 8.20 -7.58
C LEU A 157 -7.35 8.81 -8.97
N GLY A 158 -8.04 8.32 -10.00
CA GLY A 158 -7.92 8.73 -11.39
C GLY A 158 -7.62 7.55 -12.31
N GLU A 159 -8.02 7.70 -13.57
CA GLU A 159 -7.82 6.71 -14.61
C GLU A 159 -7.04 7.31 -15.77
N ASN A 160 -6.44 6.44 -16.55
CA ASN A 160 -5.72 6.74 -17.76
C ASN A 160 -6.63 7.34 -18.83
N VAL A 161 -6.11 8.36 -19.51
CA VAL A 161 -6.73 8.94 -20.71
C VAL A 161 -5.89 8.52 -21.92
N VAL A 162 -6.55 7.98 -22.94
CA VAL A 162 -5.88 7.54 -24.17
C VAL A 162 -5.93 8.64 -25.22
N VAL A 163 -4.77 9.06 -25.72
CA VAL A 163 -4.62 10.07 -26.78
C VAL A 163 -3.74 9.46 -27.89
N GLY A 164 -4.24 9.44 -29.11
CA GLY A 164 -3.48 8.85 -30.23
C GLY A 164 -3.17 7.35 -30.04
N ASN A 165 -4.08 6.61 -29.39
CA ASN A 165 -3.94 5.19 -29.02
C ASN A 165 -2.84 4.89 -27.98
N VAL A 166 -2.26 5.89 -27.34
CA VAL A 166 -1.29 5.74 -26.25
C VAL A 166 -1.82 6.40 -24.99
N THR A 167 -1.56 5.81 -23.83
CA THR A 167 -1.93 6.42 -22.56
C THR A 167 -1.14 7.71 -22.30
N SER A 168 -1.83 8.79 -21.92
CA SER A 168 -1.22 10.08 -21.59
C SER A 168 -0.48 10.05 -20.25
N TYR A 169 0.80 10.46 -20.26
CA TYR A 169 1.59 10.62 -19.04
C TYR A 169 1.04 11.68 -18.10
N GLU A 170 0.68 12.86 -18.61
CA GLU A 170 0.15 13.95 -17.78
C GLU A 170 -1.17 13.55 -17.09
N ALA A 171 -2.07 12.83 -17.77
CA ALA A 171 -3.28 12.29 -17.13
C ALA A 171 -2.92 11.23 -16.07
N GLY A 172 -1.97 10.35 -16.38
CA GLY A 172 -1.50 9.30 -15.47
C GLY A 172 -0.80 9.82 -14.22
N LYS A 173 -0.21 11.02 -14.29
CA LYS A 173 0.54 11.64 -13.19
C LYS A 173 -0.32 11.90 -11.94
N ILE A 174 -1.61 12.18 -12.13
CA ILE A 174 -2.58 12.46 -11.04
C ILE A 174 -2.63 11.31 -10.03
N TRP A 175 -2.75 10.07 -10.51
CA TRP A 175 -2.75 8.87 -9.67
C TRP A 175 -1.34 8.31 -9.49
N GLY A 176 -0.47 8.44 -10.50
CA GLY A 176 0.87 7.89 -10.52
C GLY A 176 1.78 8.44 -9.44
N GLU A 177 1.72 9.75 -9.18
CA GLU A 177 2.50 10.35 -8.10
C GLU A 177 1.98 9.96 -6.71
N LYS A 178 0.68 9.61 -6.57
CA LYS A 178 0.16 9.07 -5.30
C LYS A 178 0.76 7.71 -4.98
N TYR A 179 0.89 6.82 -5.98
CA TYR A 179 1.47 5.48 -5.80
C TYR A 179 3.00 5.47 -5.78
N TYR A 180 3.65 6.32 -6.56
CA TYR A 180 5.09 6.21 -6.84
C TYR A 180 5.89 7.46 -6.46
N LYS A 181 5.24 8.53 -6.01
CA LYS A 181 5.88 9.84 -5.71
C LYS A 181 6.81 10.23 -6.88
N GLY A 182 8.01 10.70 -6.59
CA GLY A 182 9.02 11.07 -7.59
C GLY A 182 9.53 9.91 -8.46
N ASN A 183 9.20 8.65 -8.15
CA ASN A 183 9.61 7.51 -8.97
C ASN A 183 8.76 7.35 -10.25
N PHE A 184 7.59 7.99 -10.33
CA PHE A 184 6.65 7.80 -11.46
C PHE A 184 7.29 8.14 -12.81
N MET A 185 8.04 9.24 -12.89
CA MET A 185 8.72 9.65 -14.13
C MET A 185 9.74 8.61 -14.60
N ARG A 186 10.56 8.07 -13.67
CA ARG A 186 11.53 7.01 -14.00
C ARG A 186 10.83 5.75 -14.50
N LEU A 187 9.65 5.44 -13.98
CA LEU A 187 8.83 4.31 -14.44
C LEU A 187 8.29 4.56 -15.86
N ALA A 188 7.79 5.76 -16.15
CA ALA A 188 7.30 6.12 -17.49
C ALA A 188 8.42 6.07 -18.55
N MET A 189 9.64 6.50 -18.18
CA MET A 189 10.82 6.34 -19.04
C MET A 189 11.16 4.87 -19.32
N ALA A 190 11.10 4.01 -18.30
CA ALA A 190 11.34 2.58 -18.48
C ALA A 190 10.25 1.93 -19.34
N LYS A 191 8.98 2.30 -19.12
CA LYS A 191 7.84 1.85 -19.93
C LYS A 191 8.04 2.20 -21.40
N LEU A 192 8.45 3.42 -21.74
CA LEU A 192 8.71 3.78 -23.13
C LEU A 192 9.81 2.92 -23.79
N GLN A 193 10.87 2.56 -23.05
CA GLN A 193 11.94 1.72 -23.61
C GLN A 193 11.50 0.27 -23.84
N ILE A 194 10.60 -0.23 -23.00
CA ILE A 194 10.20 -1.65 -22.98
C ILE A 194 8.95 -1.89 -23.83
N ASP A 195 8.01 -0.97 -23.82
CA ASP A 195 6.68 -1.07 -24.45
C ASP A 195 6.23 0.32 -24.96
N PRO A 196 6.87 0.84 -26.03
CA PRO A 196 6.58 2.17 -26.57
C PRO A 196 5.19 2.29 -27.19
N ASP A 197 4.63 1.19 -27.68
CA ASP A 197 3.29 1.15 -28.30
C ASP A 197 2.17 1.01 -27.26
N ASP A 198 2.54 0.99 -25.98
CA ASP A 198 1.63 0.86 -24.83
C ASP A 198 0.69 -0.36 -24.93
N TYR A 199 1.26 -1.50 -25.34
CA TYR A 199 0.51 -2.74 -25.50
C TYR A 199 0.01 -3.29 -24.16
N PHE A 200 0.89 -3.29 -23.14
CA PHE A 200 0.55 -3.73 -21.79
C PHE A 200 -0.08 -2.59 -20.99
N ARG A 201 -1.39 -2.41 -21.17
CA ARG A 201 -2.14 -1.32 -20.55
C ARG A 201 -3.41 -1.75 -19.81
N ASN A 202 -3.78 -0.94 -18.83
CA ASN A 202 -5.07 -0.95 -18.13
C ASN A 202 -5.41 0.49 -17.68
N GLU A 203 -6.50 0.66 -16.92
CA GLU A 203 -7.01 1.96 -16.48
C GLU A 203 -6.03 2.75 -15.59
N GLN A 204 -4.99 2.11 -15.02
CA GLN A 204 -3.94 2.76 -14.23
C GLN A 204 -2.56 2.14 -14.52
N SER A 205 -2.31 1.70 -15.75
CA SER A 205 -0.97 1.27 -16.16
C SER A 205 -0.07 2.48 -16.30
N ILE A 206 1.22 2.32 -15.99
CA ILE A 206 2.19 3.38 -16.19
C ILE A 206 2.21 3.73 -17.69
N PRO A 207 1.92 4.98 -18.08
CA PRO A 207 2.02 5.43 -19.47
C PRO A 207 3.49 5.52 -19.91
N PRO A 208 3.80 5.23 -21.18
CA PRO A 208 5.10 5.59 -21.73
C PRO A 208 5.22 7.12 -21.76
N LEU A 209 6.40 7.63 -21.43
CA LEU A 209 6.69 9.06 -21.53
C LEU A 209 6.73 9.46 -23.02
N ASP A 210 6.02 10.52 -23.43
CA ASP A 210 6.02 10.90 -24.84
C ASP A 210 7.33 11.63 -25.25
N ALA A 211 7.57 11.74 -26.56
CA ALA A 211 8.81 12.31 -27.10
C ALA A 211 8.95 13.82 -26.84
N ASP A 212 7.85 14.56 -26.68
CA ASP A 212 7.87 16.00 -26.43
C ASP A 212 8.10 16.29 -24.94
N GLU A 213 7.51 15.48 -24.05
CA GLU A 213 7.78 15.44 -22.62
C GLU A 213 9.24 15.08 -22.33
N GLN A 214 9.81 14.11 -23.05
CA GLN A 214 11.26 13.81 -22.99
C GLN A 214 12.13 15.02 -23.31
N ARG A 215 11.76 15.80 -24.34
CA ARG A 215 12.50 17.00 -24.75
C ARG A 215 12.38 18.11 -23.70
N LEU A 216 11.21 18.28 -23.09
CA LEU A 216 10.98 19.24 -22.01
C LEU A 216 11.83 18.90 -20.78
N ILE A 217 11.89 17.62 -20.40
CA ILE A 217 12.71 17.15 -19.27
C ILE A 217 14.20 17.34 -19.56
N THR A 218 14.65 16.97 -20.75
CA THR A 218 16.08 17.11 -21.14
C THR A 218 16.54 18.57 -21.17
N ARG A 219 15.64 19.52 -21.48
CA ARG A 219 15.94 20.97 -21.46
C ARG A 219 16.00 21.58 -20.06
N ASN A 220 15.24 21.03 -19.11
CA ASN A 220 15.10 21.59 -17.76
C ASN A 220 16.04 20.97 -16.72
N VAL A 221 16.74 19.88 -17.05
CA VAL A 221 17.75 19.25 -16.19
C VAL A 221 19.15 19.73 -16.59
N ALA A 222 19.74 20.63 -15.82
CA ALA A 222 21.19 20.90 -15.90
C ALA A 222 21.97 19.59 -15.67
N PRO A 223 23.10 19.35 -16.36
CA PRO A 223 23.77 18.06 -16.34
C PRO A 223 24.35 17.78 -14.95
N ARG A 224 23.58 17.08 -14.11
CA ARG A 224 24.14 16.36 -12.97
C ARG A 224 24.37 14.94 -13.44
N GLY A 225 25.64 14.53 -13.39
CA GLY A 225 26.10 13.23 -13.86
C GLY A 225 25.18 12.12 -13.37
N TYR A 226 24.45 11.52 -14.30
CA TYR A 226 23.81 10.24 -14.09
C TYR A 226 24.92 9.20 -14.03
N ALA A 227 24.99 8.47 -12.91
CA ALA A 227 25.75 7.24 -12.87
C ALA A 227 25.18 6.25 -13.89
N ASP A 228 26.07 5.47 -14.48
CA ASP A 228 25.85 4.49 -15.55
C ASP A 228 24.57 3.63 -15.40
N PRO A 229 24.03 3.12 -16.52
CA PRO A 229 22.87 2.24 -16.51
C PRO A 229 23.17 0.96 -15.72
N ILE A 230 22.66 0.89 -14.50
CA ILE A 230 22.66 -0.33 -13.70
C ILE A 230 21.82 -1.36 -14.44
N SER A 231 22.46 -2.48 -14.78
CA SER A 231 21.86 -3.74 -15.22
C SER A 231 20.51 -4.00 -14.52
N LEU A 232 19.44 -4.05 -15.33
CA LEU A 232 18.10 -4.53 -14.96
C LEU A 232 18.14 -6.03 -14.70
N ASN A 233 18.77 -6.44 -13.60
CA ASN A 233 18.64 -7.78 -13.07
C ASN A 233 18.10 -7.65 -11.64
N HIS A 234 16.90 -8.19 -11.44
CA HIS A 234 16.10 -8.27 -10.20
C HIS A 234 14.97 -7.24 -10.07
N PHE A 235 13.81 -7.59 -10.64
CA PHE A 235 12.52 -7.15 -10.13
C PHE A 235 12.15 -8.01 -8.92
N TYR A 236 11.99 -7.38 -7.75
CA TYR A 236 11.37 -8.00 -6.59
C TYR A 236 9.95 -7.46 -6.44
N ILE A 237 8.96 -8.30 -6.69
CA ILE A 237 7.57 -8.05 -6.30
C ILE A 237 7.47 -8.35 -4.81
N PHE A 238 7.44 -7.31 -3.98
CA PHE A 238 7.05 -7.45 -2.58
C PHE A 238 5.53 -7.39 -2.49
N GLY A 239 4.88 -8.55 -2.40
CA GLY A 239 3.52 -8.64 -1.88
C GLY A 239 3.58 -8.39 -0.37
N SER A 240 3.00 -7.29 0.08
CA SER A 240 2.80 -7.02 1.51
C SER A 240 1.71 -7.94 2.03
N VAL A 241 2.11 -9.08 2.58
CA VAL A 241 1.30 -9.79 3.57
C VAL A 241 1.47 -9.01 4.87
N GLY A 242 0.37 -8.49 5.42
CA GLY A 242 0.34 -7.62 6.60
C GLY A 242 1.29 -8.08 7.69
N ILE A 243 2.18 -7.19 8.12
CA ILE A 243 3.12 -7.47 9.21
C ILE A 243 2.37 -7.22 10.51
N CYS A 244 1.64 -8.25 10.97
CA CYS A 244 1.34 -8.37 12.38
C CYS A 244 2.68 -8.58 13.12
N LEU A 245 2.93 -7.79 14.18
CA LEU A 245 4.16 -7.82 14.98
C LEU A 245 4.41 -9.22 15.60
N VAL A 246 5.06 -10.12 14.86
CA VAL A 246 5.60 -11.37 15.40
C VAL A 246 6.96 -11.08 16.02
N TYR A 247 7.02 -11.05 17.36
CA TYR A 247 8.28 -10.91 18.09
C TYR A 247 9.06 -12.23 18.06
N ILE A 248 9.99 -12.37 17.11
CA ILE A 248 10.88 -13.53 17.04
C ILE A 248 12.08 -13.28 17.96
N ARG A 249 12.12 -13.96 19.12
CA ARG A 249 13.31 -13.97 19.98
C ARG A 249 14.33 -14.96 19.40
N ARG A 250 15.38 -14.46 18.75
CA ARG A 250 16.50 -15.27 18.24
C ARG A 250 17.27 -15.85 19.44
N LYS A 251 17.07 -17.14 19.73
CA LYS A 251 17.81 -17.86 20.78
C LYS A 251 19.19 -18.22 20.25
N TYR A 252 20.15 -17.31 20.34
CA TYR A 252 21.56 -17.68 20.15
C TYR A 252 22.00 -18.49 21.37
N GLY A 253 22.19 -19.78 21.17
CA GLY A 253 22.92 -20.63 22.11
C GLY A 253 24.40 -20.24 22.08
N LEU A 254 24.81 -19.39 23.01
CA LEU A 254 26.21 -19.35 23.44
C LEU A 254 26.45 -20.63 24.23
N LYS A 255 27.18 -21.58 23.62
CA LYS A 255 27.89 -22.59 24.38
C LYS A 255 29.08 -21.90 25.05
N SER A 256 29.26 -22.25 26.33
CA SER A 256 30.34 -21.88 27.25
C SER A 256 31.72 -21.90 26.64
#